data_AF-A0A0H2SNN9-F1
#
_entry.id   AF-A0A0H2SNN9-F1
#
_cell.length_a   1.000
_cell.length_b   1.000
_cell.length_c   1.000
_cell.angle_alpha   90.00
_cell.angle_beta   90.00
_cell.angle_gamma   90.00
#
_symmetry.space_group_name_H-M   'P 1'
#
loop_
_entity.id
_entity.type
_entity.pdbx_description
1 polymer ?
#
loop_
_entity_poly.entity_id
_entity_poly.type
_entity_poly.pdbx_seq_one_letter_code
_entity_poly.pdbx_strand_id
1 'polypeptide(L)'
;MVDTLIANASIDDLRSIIRSHLTTSPPDVSASFVDAARGCLRQSLSNKGHPCSKQPALFEMREERGRCYVAATPKLNSLLAYTRSLYGAGMGFDSIDVLTGIVRAATGVRWDAAASLADVLAVVDTDICQAIQSCKEEVVGGHLRDPAAARAGLRKLRLALAECREEVGVWGVEFPFSRGSSNAECFQF
;
A
#
# COMPACT_ATOMS: atom_id res chain seq x y z
N MET A 1 31.29 -0.77 -15.43
CA MET A 1 30.53 -0.61 -16.69
C MET A 1 29.03 -0.75 -16.46
N VAL A 2 28.56 -1.75 -15.72
CA VAL A 2 27.14 -1.89 -15.35
C VAL A 2 26.66 -0.69 -14.51
N ASP A 3 27.44 -0.20 -13.55
CA ASP A 3 27.06 0.98 -12.76
C ASP A 3 26.86 2.23 -13.61
N THR A 4 27.66 2.38 -14.67
CA THR A 4 27.51 3.48 -15.63
C THR A 4 26.20 3.36 -16.39
N LEU A 5 25.78 2.15 -16.78
CA LEU A 5 24.45 1.92 -17.37
C LEU A 5 23.34 2.25 -16.37
N ILE A 6 23.41 1.72 -15.14
CA ILE A 6 22.40 1.96 -14.09
C ILE A 6 22.25 3.46 -13.78
N ALA A 7 23.36 4.20 -13.73
CA ALA A 7 23.35 5.62 -13.40
C ALA A 7 22.78 6.53 -14.50
N ASN A 8 22.79 6.08 -15.76
CA ASN A 8 22.46 6.92 -16.92
C ASN A 8 21.26 6.43 -17.74
N ALA A 9 20.85 5.17 -17.59
CA ALA A 9 19.67 4.65 -18.26
C ALA A 9 18.39 5.31 -17.74
N SER A 10 17.41 5.50 -18.63
CA SER A 10 16.09 5.97 -18.21
C SER A 10 15.39 4.92 -17.34
N ILE A 11 14.43 5.35 -16.52
CA ILE A 11 13.66 4.42 -15.68
C ILE A 11 12.92 3.38 -16.54
N ASP A 12 12.46 3.77 -17.72
CA ASP A 12 11.73 2.86 -18.62
C ASP A 12 12.66 1.85 -19.28
N ASP A 13 13.88 2.26 -19.65
CA ASP A 13 14.92 1.32 -20.12
C ASP A 13 15.29 0.32 -19.02
N LEU A 14 15.51 0.80 -17.79
CA LEU A 14 15.81 -0.07 -16.65
C LEU A 14 14.68 -1.08 -16.40
N ARG A 15 13.41 -0.64 -16.44
CA ARG A 15 12.26 -1.54 -16.31
C ARG A 15 12.21 -2.57 -17.42
N SER A 16 12.49 -2.16 -18.67
CA SER A 16 12.50 -3.06 -19.83
C SER A 16 13.61 -4.11 -19.70
N ILE A 17 14.83 -3.68 -19.38
CA ILE A 17 15.99 -4.54 -19.16
C ILE A 17 15.73 -5.53 -18.03
N ILE A 18 15.26 -5.06 -16.87
CA ILE A 18 14.97 -5.93 -15.71
C ILE A 18 13.88 -6.94 -16.06
N ARG A 19 12.76 -6.52 -16.66
CA ARG A 19 11.69 -7.45 -17.06
C ARG A 19 12.19 -8.51 -18.04
N SER A 20 12.93 -8.10 -19.07
CA SER A 20 13.51 -9.02 -20.06
C SER A 20 14.47 -10.00 -19.39
N HIS A 21 15.34 -9.51 -18.50
CA HIS A 21 16.29 -10.34 -17.77
C HIS A 21 15.58 -11.35 -16.85
N LEU A 22 14.62 -10.90 -16.03
CA LEU A 22 13.86 -11.77 -15.14
C LEU A 22 13.02 -12.82 -15.91
N THR A 23 12.53 -12.47 -17.10
CA THR A 23 11.72 -13.39 -17.93
C THR A 23 12.58 -14.45 -18.62
N THR A 24 13.82 -14.12 -18.99
CA THR A 24 14.72 -15.01 -19.73
C THR A 24 15.71 -15.77 -18.84
N SER A 25 15.82 -15.38 -17.57
CA SER A 25 16.69 -16.03 -16.58
C SER A 25 15.99 -17.19 -15.87
N PRO A 26 16.74 -18.12 -15.26
CA PRO A 26 16.13 -19.17 -14.46
C PRO A 26 15.43 -18.61 -13.20
N PRO A 27 14.51 -19.38 -12.57
CA PRO A 27 13.67 -18.89 -11.47
C PRO A 27 14.45 -18.41 -10.23
N ASP A 28 15.66 -18.91 -10.01
CA ASP A 28 16.55 -18.53 -8.91
C ASP A 28 16.98 -17.05 -8.99
N VAL A 29 17.16 -16.50 -10.20
CA VAL A 29 17.47 -15.08 -10.41
C VAL A 29 16.30 -14.20 -9.98
N SER A 30 15.07 -14.62 -10.28
CA SER A 30 13.87 -13.89 -9.82
C SER A 30 13.72 -13.93 -8.30
N ALA A 31 13.98 -15.08 -7.67
CA ALA A 31 13.97 -15.19 -6.21
C ALA A 31 15.04 -14.26 -5.57
N SER A 32 16.27 -14.29 -6.09
CA SER A 32 17.37 -13.44 -5.64
C SER A 32 17.07 -11.94 -5.81
N PHE A 33 16.47 -11.55 -6.93
CA PHE A 33 16.03 -10.18 -7.17
C PHE A 33 14.99 -9.73 -6.14
N VAL A 34 13.99 -10.56 -5.84
CA VAL A 34 12.98 -10.27 -4.82
C VAL A 34 13.62 -10.15 -3.44
N ASP A 35 14.57 -11.01 -3.09
CA ASP A 35 15.27 -10.93 -1.80
C ASP A 35 16.11 -9.65 -1.67
N ALA A 36 16.81 -9.25 -2.73
CA ALA A 36 17.52 -7.96 -2.78
C ALA A 36 16.54 -6.78 -2.65
N ALA A 37 15.38 -6.83 -3.32
CA ALA A 37 14.34 -5.82 -3.22
C ALA A 37 13.81 -5.70 -1.77
N ARG A 38 13.54 -6.84 -1.11
CA ARG A 38 13.12 -6.87 0.31
C ARG A 38 14.19 -6.24 1.22
N GLY A 39 15.47 -6.54 0.98
CA GLY A 39 16.58 -5.94 1.72
C GLY A 39 16.59 -4.41 1.61
N CYS A 40 16.47 -3.90 0.39
CA CYS A 40 16.42 -2.46 0.11
C CYS A 40 15.19 -1.78 0.75
N LEU A 41 14.00 -2.38 0.62
CA LEU A 41 12.77 -1.83 1.17
C LEU A 41 12.77 -1.77 2.70
N ARG A 42 13.33 -2.80 3.37
CA ARG A 42 13.50 -2.80 4.83
C ARG A 42 14.47 -1.74 5.30
N GLN A 43 15.57 -1.55 4.59
CA GLN A 43 16.52 -0.47 4.90
C GLN A 43 15.87 0.91 4.73
N SER A 44 14.99 1.06 3.74
CA SER A 44 14.20 2.29 3.59
C SER A 44 13.23 2.50 4.77
N LEU A 45 12.60 1.44 5.32
CA LEU A 45 11.77 1.54 6.52
C LEU A 45 12.58 1.98 7.75
N SER A 46 13.75 1.37 7.96
CA SER A 46 14.59 1.67 9.13
C SER A 46 15.16 3.08 9.08
N ASN A 47 15.62 3.53 7.91
CA ASN A 47 16.33 4.80 7.77
C ASN A 47 15.39 6.02 7.74
N LYS A 48 14.17 5.85 7.19
CA LYS A 48 13.22 6.96 7.03
C LYS A 48 12.18 7.04 8.16
N GLY A 49 12.22 6.09 9.10
CA GLY A 49 11.18 5.88 10.10
C GLY A 49 9.89 5.36 9.45
N HIS A 50 8.94 4.92 10.28
CA HIS A 50 7.66 4.41 9.77
C HIS A 50 6.97 5.52 8.94
N PRO A 51 6.54 5.25 7.69
CA PRO A 51 6.01 6.29 6.78
C PRO A 51 4.84 7.11 7.32
N CYS A 52 4.14 6.62 8.36
CA CYS A 52 3.02 7.28 9.04
C CYS A 52 3.37 7.87 10.43
N SER A 53 4.61 7.76 10.93
CA SER A 53 5.00 8.19 12.29
C SER A 53 5.06 9.70 12.50
N LYS A 54 5.20 10.47 11.42
CA LYS A 54 5.00 11.91 11.36
C LYS A 54 3.91 12.06 10.31
N GLN A 55 2.70 12.46 10.67
CA GLN A 55 1.58 12.58 9.71
C GLN A 55 1.59 13.98 9.06
N PRO A 56 2.25 14.20 7.90
CA PRO A 56 1.76 15.23 6.99
C PRO A 56 0.37 14.80 6.52
N ALA A 57 -0.53 15.76 6.34
CA ALA A 57 -1.90 15.49 5.91
C ALA A 57 -1.91 14.72 4.57
N LEU A 58 -2.53 13.53 4.54
CA LEU A 58 -2.69 12.74 3.31
C LEU A 58 -3.81 13.28 2.41
N PHE A 59 -4.69 14.06 3.02
CA PHE A 59 -5.82 14.72 2.40
C PHE A 59 -5.77 16.20 2.77
N GLU A 60 -6.14 17.07 1.85
CA GLU A 60 -6.20 18.50 2.08
C GLU A 60 -7.50 19.09 1.53
N MET A 61 -8.01 20.10 2.21
CA MET A 61 -9.15 20.87 1.71
C MET A 61 -8.65 21.81 0.61
N ARG A 62 -9.26 21.74 -0.57
CA ARG A 62 -9.01 22.63 -1.69
C ARG A 62 -10.28 23.40 -2.01
N GLU A 63 -10.09 24.59 -2.57
CA GLU A 63 -11.17 25.40 -3.10
C GLU A 63 -10.98 25.57 -4.59
N GLU A 64 -12.00 25.24 -5.38
CA GLU A 64 -12.01 25.49 -6.81
C GLU A 64 -13.37 26.04 -7.21
N ARG A 65 -13.36 27.19 -7.89
CA ARG A 65 -14.58 27.88 -8.36
C ARG A 65 -15.61 28.10 -7.23
N GLY A 66 -15.15 28.44 -6.02
CA GLY A 66 -16.00 28.72 -4.86
C GLY A 66 -16.62 27.48 -4.20
N ARG A 67 -16.18 26.27 -4.55
CA ARG A 67 -16.56 25.03 -3.86
C ARG A 67 -15.35 24.44 -3.15
N CYS A 68 -15.52 24.12 -1.87
CA CYS A 68 -14.52 23.40 -1.11
C CYS A 68 -14.73 21.89 -1.27
N TYR A 69 -13.64 21.17 -1.53
CA TYR A 69 -13.62 19.71 -1.62
C TYR A 69 -12.32 19.17 -1.04
N VAL A 70 -12.34 17.91 -0.61
CA VAL A 70 -11.12 17.25 -0.14
C VAL A 70 -10.42 16.56 -1.31
N ALA A 71 -9.11 16.76 -1.41
CA ALA A 71 -8.27 16.16 -2.43
C ALA A 71 -7.14 15.33 -1.79
N ALA A 72 -6.72 14.29 -2.50
CA ALA A 72 -5.51 13.54 -2.17
C ALA A 72 -4.25 14.38 -2.39
N THR A 73 -3.32 14.33 -1.44
CA THR A 73 -2.02 15.00 -1.59
C THR A 73 -1.03 14.13 -2.37
N PRO A 74 0.03 14.70 -2.98
CA PRO A 74 1.10 13.92 -3.61
C PRO A 74 1.78 12.92 -2.66
N LYS A 75 1.69 13.17 -1.34
CA LYS A 75 2.18 12.27 -0.32
C LYS A 75 1.40 10.95 -0.29
N LEU A 76 0.08 10.99 -0.46
CA LEU A 76 -0.73 9.77 -0.56
C LEU A 76 -0.27 8.93 -1.76
N ASN A 77 -0.10 9.54 -2.93
CA ASN A 77 0.39 8.83 -4.12
C ASN A 77 1.75 8.18 -3.90
N SER A 78 2.65 8.88 -3.20
CA SER A 78 3.97 8.34 -2.85
C SER A 78 3.88 7.16 -1.88
N LEU A 79 2.97 7.23 -0.90
CA LEU A 79 2.72 6.13 0.03
C LEU A 79 2.10 4.92 -0.68
N LEU A 80 1.13 5.13 -1.56
CA LEU A 80 0.54 4.05 -2.34
C LEU A 80 1.60 3.37 -3.20
N ALA A 81 2.40 4.11 -3.96
CA ALA A 81 3.51 3.55 -4.74
C ALA A 81 4.51 2.76 -3.88
N TYR A 82 4.78 3.22 -2.67
CA TYR A 82 5.61 2.51 -1.71
C TYR A 82 4.95 1.21 -1.21
N THR A 83 3.67 1.24 -0.85
CA THR A 83 2.87 0.06 -0.49
C THR A 83 2.89 -0.97 -1.63
N ARG A 84 2.75 -0.55 -2.89
CA ARG A 84 2.81 -1.48 -4.04
C ARG A 84 4.17 -2.13 -4.20
N SER A 85 5.23 -1.40 -3.90
CA SER A 85 6.58 -1.97 -3.86
C SER A 85 6.73 -3.03 -2.76
N LEU A 86 6.10 -2.82 -1.59
CA LEU A 86 6.14 -3.79 -0.48
C LEU A 86 5.40 -5.09 -0.84
N TYR A 87 4.10 -5.02 -1.16
CA TYR A 87 3.36 -6.25 -1.46
C TYR A 87 3.84 -6.92 -2.77
N GLY A 88 4.37 -6.13 -3.72
CA GLY A 88 4.99 -6.65 -4.94
C GLY A 88 6.32 -7.38 -4.70
N ALA A 89 7.01 -7.10 -3.59
CA ALA A 89 8.18 -7.83 -3.13
C ALA A 89 7.82 -8.99 -2.18
N GLY A 90 6.54 -9.32 -2.03
CA GLY A 90 6.05 -10.35 -1.09
C GLY A 90 6.24 -9.95 0.37
N MET A 91 6.21 -8.65 0.68
CA MET A 91 6.20 -8.09 2.04
C MET A 91 4.78 -7.63 2.38
N GLY A 92 3.85 -8.58 2.39
CA GLY A 92 2.43 -8.33 2.55
C GLY A 92 2.14 -7.66 3.88
N PHE A 93 2.64 -8.22 4.99
CA PHE A 93 2.34 -7.67 6.32
C PHE A 93 2.96 -6.28 6.55
N ASP A 94 4.16 -6.02 6.01
CA ASP A 94 4.75 -4.67 6.06
C ASP A 94 3.87 -3.64 5.30
N SER A 95 3.24 -4.05 4.19
CA SER A 95 2.35 -3.18 3.42
C SER A 95 1.03 -2.88 4.16
N ILE A 96 0.53 -3.81 4.97
CA ILE A 96 -0.70 -3.66 5.77
C ILE A 96 -0.57 -2.53 6.79
N ASP A 97 0.60 -2.38 7.42
CA ASP A 97 0.82 -1.31 8.40
C ASP A 97 0.75 0.08 7.74
N VAL A 98 1.26 0.22 6.51
CA VAL A 98 1.14 1.48 5.74
C VAL A 98 -0.31 1.76 5.36
N LEU A 99 -1.02 0.75 4.83
CA LEU A 99 -2.43 0.88 4.44
C LEU A 99 -3.34 1.19 5.62
N THR A 100 -3.07 0.59 6.79
CA THR A 100 -3.79 0.91 8.03
C THR A 100 -3.68 2.39 8.37
N GLY A 101 -2.49 2.99 8.21
CA GLY A 101 -2.28 4.41 8.39
C GLY A 101 -3.08 5.27 7.39
N ILE A 102 -3.20 4.83 6.14
CA ILE A 102 -3.99 5.50 5.10
C ILE A 102 -5.49 5.44 5.42
N VAL A 103 -6.02 4.27 5.79
CA VAL A 103 -7.43 4.09 6.18
C VAL A 103 -7.78 4.98 7.38
N ARG A 104 -6.91 5.02 8.39
CA ARG A 104 -7.09 5.92 9.54
C ARG A 104 -7.06 7.39 9.16
N ALA A 105 -6.20 7.78 8.22
CA ALA A 105 -6.18 9.16 7.74
C ALA A 105 -7.41 9.53 6.90
N ALA A 106 -8.06 8.54 6.27
CA ALA A 106 -9.31 8.73 5.55
C ALA A 106 -10.54 8.74 6.48
N THR A 107 -10.40 8.22 7.70
CA THR A 107 -11.42 8.32 8.76
C THR A 107 -11.58 9.81 9.12
N GLY A 108 -12.81 10.31 9.16
CA GLY A 108 -13.12 11.74 9.35
C GLY A 108 -13.10 12.59 8.08
N VAL A 109 -12.59 12.08 6.96
CA VAL A 109 -12.57 12.82 5.70
C VAL A 109 -13.89 12.61 4.98
N ARG A 110 -14.69 13.66 4.82
CA ARG A 110 -15.91 13.58 4.01
C ARG A 110 -15.55 13.72 2.53
N TRP A 111 -16.00 12.76 1.71
CA TRP A 111 -15.91 12.83 0.25
C TRP A 111 -17.32 12.81 -0.36
N ASP A 112 -17.42 13.39 -1.55
CA ASP A 112 -18.57 13.22 -2.43
C ASP A 112 -18.32 11.98 -3.31
N ALA A 113 -19.32 11.12 -3.46
CA ALA A 113 -19.24 9.92 -4.30
C ALA A 113 -18.99 10.25 -5.78
N ALA A 114 -19.36 11.45 -6.23
CA ALA A 114 -19.09 11.93 -7.58
C ALA A 114 -17.72 12.61 -7.75
N ALA A 115 -16.92 12.72 -6.69
CA ALA A 115 -15.64 13.43 -6.71
C ALA A 115 -14.44 12.50 -6.93
N SER A 116 -13.34 13.08 -7.43
CA SER A 116 -12.06 12.40 -7.68
C SER A 116 -11.46 11.69 -6.46
N LEU A 117 -11.87 12.07 -5.24
CA LEU A 117 -11.45 11.39 -4.03
C LEU A 117 -12.04 9.98 -3.92
N ALA A 118 -13.27 9.74 -4.38
CA ALA A 118 -13.88 8.41 -4.38
C ALA A 118 -13.05 7.43 -5.23
N ASP A 119 -12.56 7.86 -6.39
CA ASP A 119 -11.67 7.05 -7.24
C ASP A 119 -10.36 6.70 -6.52
N VAL A 120 -9.77 7.66 -5.81
CA VAL A 120 -8.56 7.41 -5.02
C VAL A 120 -8.81 6.40 -3.90
N LEU A 121 -9.94 6.49 -3.21
CA LEU A 121 -10.29 5.52 -2.16
C LEU A 121 -10.59 4.13 -2.73
N ALA A 122 -11.18 4.03 -3.93
CA ALA A 122 -11.35 2.76 -4.63
C ALA A 122 -10.00 2.12 -5.05
N VAL A 123 -9.00 2.95 -5.36
CA VAL A 123 -7.62 2.50 -5.58
C VAL A 123 -7.01 1.97 -4.27
N VAL A 124 -7.23 2.66 -3.14
CA VAL A 124 -6.78 2.19 -1.82
C VAL A 124 -7.41 0.84 -1.47
N ASP A 125 -8.72 0.68 -1.70
CA ASP A 125 -9.44 -0.59 -1.51
C ASP A 125 -8.83 -1.74 -2.33
N THR A 126 -8.47 -1.44 -3.57
CA THR A 126 -7.79 -2.39 -4.46
C THR A 126 -6.41 -2.76 -3.91
N ASP A 127 -5.63 -1.79 -3.43
CA ASP A 127 -4.32 -2.03 -2.83
C ASP A 127 -4.43 -2.86 -1.53
N ILE A 128 -5.50 -2.68 -0.73
CA ILE A 128 -5.77 -3.53 0.45
C ILE A 128 -5.97 -4.98 0.03
N CYS A 129 -6.75 -5.23 -1.03
CA CYS A 129 -6.95 -6.58 -1.54
C CYS A 129 -5.64 -7.23 -1.98
N GLN A 130 -4.78 -6.48 -2.69
CA GLN A 130 -3.48 -6.97 -3.14
C GLN A 130 -2.52 -7.23 -1.97
N ALA A 131 -2.52 -6.35 -0.96
CA ALA A 131 -1.73 -6.55 0.25
C ALA A 131 -2.13 -7.82 1.01
N ILE A 132 -3.44 -8.09 1.15
CA ILE A 132 -3.94 -9.31 1.80
C ILE A 132 -3.57 -10.55 0.98
N GLN A 133 -3.65 -10.48 -0.35
CA GLN A 133 -3.22 -11.56 -1.21
C GLN A 133 -1.72 -11.86 -1.03
N SER A 134 -0.89 -10.82 -1.00
CA SER A 134 0.54 -10.94 -0.72
C SER A 134 0.81 -11.51 0.68
N CYS A 135 0.01 -11.18 1.70
CA CYS A 135 0.11 -11.80 3.03
C CYS A 135 -0.13 -13.32 2.98
N LYS A 136 -1.11 -13.78 2.20
CA LYS A 136 -1.39 -15.22 2.04
C LYS A 136 -0.19 -15.93 1.40
N GLU A 137 0.39 -15.33 0.38
CA GLU A 137 1.58 -15.85 -0.30
C GLU A 137 2.81 -15.85 0.61
N GLU A 138 2.98 -14.82 1.43
CA GLU A 138 4.06 -14.72 2.43
C GLU A 138 3.96 -15.83 3.50
N VAL A 139 2.75 -16.17 3.94
CA VAL A 139 2.49 -17.30 4.84
C VAL A 139 2.79 -18.63 4.16
N VAL A 140 2.21 -18.87 2.97
CA VAL A 140 2.37 -20.13 2.22
C VAL A 140 3.83 -20.37 1.83
N GLY A 141 4.55 -19.31 1.48
CA GLY A 141 5.98 -19.37 1.15
C GLY A 141 6.90 -19.54 2.35
N GLY A 142 6.39 -19.53 3.58
CA GLY A 142 7.22 -19.64 4.80
C GLY A 142 8.14 -18.45 5.03
N HIS A 143 7.82 -17.29 4.45
CA HIS A 143 8.62 -16.06 4.56
C HIS A 143 8.21 -15.19 5.76
N LEU A 144 7.10 -15.55 6.42
CA LEU A 144 6.60 -14.87 7.61
C LEU A 144 7.60 -14.99 8.76
N ARG A 145 8.14 -13.84 9.19
CA ARG A 145 9.16 -13.77 10.25
C ARG A 145 8.58 -13.80 11.66
N ASP A 146 7.52 -13.02 11.87
CA ASP A 146 6.90 -12.84 13.18
C ASP A 146 5.38 -12.98 13.05
N PRO A 147 4.84 -14.19 13.31
CA PRO A 147 3.41 -14.43 13.26
C PRO A 147 2.61 -13.59 14.27
N ALA A 148 3.19 -13.23 15.42
CA ALA A 148 2.50 -12.43 16.42
C ALA A 148 2.35 -10.97 15.96
N ALA A 149 3.42 -10.39 15.43
CA ALA A 149 3.39 -9.05 14.84
C ALA A 149 2.45 -9.00 13.62
N ALA A 150 2.49 -10.01 12.74
CA ALA A 150 1.62 -10.09 11.58
C ALA A 150 0.13 -10.14 11.95
N ARG A 151 -0.25 -10.97 12.94
CA ARG A 151 -1.62 -10.99 13.48
C ARG A 151 -2.00 -9.66 14.14
N ALA A 152 -1.06 -8.99 14.81
CA ALA A 152 -1.31 -7.66 15.36
C ALA A 152 -1.55 -6.61 14.27
N GLY A 153 -0.76 -6.60 13.20
CA GLY A 153 -0.94 -5.73 12.03
C GLY A 153 -2.30 -5.92 11.37
N LEU A 154 -2.69 -7.18 11.09
CA LEU A 154 -3.98 -7.49 10.49
C LEU A 154 -5.16 -7.07 11.40
N ARG A 155 -5.04 -7.24 12.72
CA ARG A 155 -6.06 -6.74 13.67
C ARG A 155 -6.18 -5.22 13.64
N LYS A 156 -5.06 -4.49 13.55
CA LYS A 156 -5.09 -3.02 13.44
C LYS A 156 -5.79 -2.57 12.15
N LEU A 157 -5.54 -3.24 11.03
CA LEU A 157 -6.24 -2.94 9.77
C LEU A 157 -7.74 -3.16 9.90
N ARG A 158 -8.18 -4.31 10.44
CA ARG A 158 -9.60 -4.61 10.65
C ARG A 158 -10.27 -3.56 11.52
N LEU A 159 -9.61 -3.15 12.61
CA LEU A 159 -10.12 -2.11 13.49
C LEU A 159 -10.27 -0.78 12.73
N ALA A 160 -9.26 -0.35 11.98
CA ALA A 160 -9.31 0.88 11.19
C ALA A 160 -10.43 0.85 10.13
N LEU A 161 -10.64 -0.29 9.47
CA LEU A 161 -11.72 -0.47 8.49
C LEU A 161 -13.10 -0.43 9.15
N ALA A 162 -13.25 -1.03 10.33
CA ALA A 162 -14.49 -0.96 11.10
C ALA A 162 -14.79 0.46 11.57
N GLU A 163 -13.80 1.16 12.15
CA GLU A 163 -13.92 2.57 12.56
C GLU A 163 -14.35 3.46 11.39
N CYS A 164 -13.70 3.31 10.23
CA CYS A 164 -14.05 4.06 9.03
C CYS A 164 -15.46 3.72 8.52
N ARG A 165 -15.87 2.44 8.56
CA ARG A 165 -17.22 2.00 8.15
C ARG A 165 -18.31 2.63 9.00
N GLU A 166 -18.15 2.61 10.32
CA GLU A 166 -19.12 3.21 11.25
C GLU A 166 -19.28 4.71 10.98
N GLU A 167 -18.17 5.42 10.80
CA GLU A 167 -18.23 6.87 10.55
C GLU A 167 -18.86 7.22 9.20
N VAL A 168 -18.52 6.47 8.15
CA VAL A 168 -19.13 6.63 6.82
C VAL A 168 -20.65 6.34 6.87
N GLY A 169 -21.06 5.35 7.67
CA GLY A 169 -22.47 5.04 7.91
C GLY A 169 -23.26 6.22 8.47
N VAL A 170 -22.65 7.03 9.35
CA VAL A 170 -23.26 8.26 9.89
C VAL A 170 -23.50 9.31 8.79
N TRP A 171 -22.66 9.34 7.75
CA TRP A 171 -22.78 10.30 6.65
C TRP A 171 -23.80 9.87 5.58
N GLY A 172 -24.21 8.61 5.58
CA GLY A 172 -25.15 8.05 4.60
C GLY A 172 -24.53 7.86 3.20
N VAL A 173 -23.20 7.78 3.10
CA VAL A 173 -22.50 7.47 1.84
C VAL A 173 -21.99 6.02 1.85
N GLU A 174 -21.67 5.50 0.67
CA GLU A 174 -21.16 4.13 0.54
C GLU A 174 -19.75 4.00 1.14
N PHE A 175 -19.52 2.90 1.85
CA PHE A 175 -18.21 2.56 2.41
C PHE A 175 -17.21 2.19 1.31
N PRO A 176 -16.09 2.91 1.16
CA PRO A 176 -15.23 2.81 -0.01
C PRO A 176 -14.29 1.61 0.01
N PHE A 177 -14.09 0.99 1.19
CA PHE A 177 -13.15 -0.13 1.37
C PHE A 177 -13.86 -1.48 1.54
N SER A 178 -15.00 -1.64 0.88
CA SER A 178 -15.89 -2.79 1.06
C SER A 178 -15.21 -4.12 0.73
N ARG A 179 -14.47 -4.19 -0.39
CA ARG A 179 -13.78 -5.42 -0.82
C ARG A 179 -12.58 -5.72 0.08
N GLY A 180 -11.80 -4.71 0.44
CA GLY A 180 -10.67 -4.82 1.34
C GLY A 180 -11.08 -5.31 2.73
N SER A 181 -12.19 -4.79 3.28
CA SER A 181 -12.75 -5.24 4.56
C SER A 181 -13.17 -6.69 4.52
N SER A 182 -13.95 -7.10 3.52
CA SER A 182 -14.39 -8.49 3.37
C SER A 182 -13.19 -9.45 3.24
N ASN A 183 -12.18 -9.06 2.46
CA ASN A 183 -10.94 -9.86 2.34
C ASN A 183 -10.17 -9.94 3.66
N ALA A 184 -10.12 -8.84 4.42
CA ALA A 184 -9.43 -8.79 5.70
C ALA A 184 -10.14 -9.67 6.74
N GLU A 185 -11.46 -9.70 6.75
CA GLU A 185 -12.28 -10.53 7.64
C GLU A 185 -12.12 -12.02 7.36
N CYS A 186 -12.11 -12.41 6.08
CA CYS A 186 -11.97 -13.79 5.65
C CYS A 186 -10.55 -14.36 5.83
N PHE A 187 -9.52 -13.52 5.92
CA PHE A 187 -8.13 -13.99 5.99
C PHE A 187 -7.75 -14.46 7.41
N GLN A 188 -7.44 -15.75 7.56
CA GLN A 188 -6.96 -16.33 8.82
C GLN A 188 -5.71 -17.18 8.57
N PHE A 189 -4.74 -17.12 9.49
CA PHE A 189 -3.47 -17.87 9.44
C PHE A 189 -2.82 -17.98 10.83
#